data_AF-A0A9D8KC27-F1
#
_entry.id   AF-A0A9D8KC27-F1
#
_cell.length_a   1.000
_cell.length_b   1.000
_cell.length_c   1.000
_cell.angle_alpha   90.00
_cell.angle_beta   90.00
_cell.angle_gamma   90.00
#
_symmetry.space_group_name_H-M   'P 1'
#
loop_
_entity.id
_entity.type
_entity.pdbx_description
1 polymer ?
#
loop_
_entity_poly.entity_id
_entity_poly.type
_entity_poly.pdbx_seq_one_letter_code
_entity_poly.pdbx_strand_id
1 'polypeptide(L)'
;MGRPSHTRQLAVWMNGERVGDWRVPGRGPQEFVYDPAWLSSPQFRPLSLSLPVGLGAPALRGEVVEQWFANLLPDNDAILRRLQRRFSLRGTSAFELLEAVGRDCAGA
;
A
#
# COMPACT_ATOMS: atom_id res chain seq x y z
N MET A 1 28.35 12.20 2.10
CA MET A 1 27.33 12.07 1.02
C MET A 1 26.40 10.93 1.37
N GLY A 2 25.15 11.21 1.72
CA GLY A 2 24.17 10.17 2.09
C GLY A 2 23.62 9.48 0.85
N ARG A 3 23.60 8.14 0.83
CA ARG A 3 22.94 7.36 -0.23
C ARG A 3 21.50 7.85 -0.40
N PRO A 4 21.01 8.11 -1.63
CA PRO A 4 19.61 8.45 -1.83
C PRO A 4 18.77 7.28 -1.30
N SER A 5 17.88 7.58 -0.37
CA SER A 5 16.96 6.59 0.18
C SER A 5 15.99 6.17 -0.92
N HIS A 6 16.11 4.94 -1.42
CA HIS A 6 15.24 4.43 -2.47
C HIS A 6 13.81 4.32 -1.93
N THR A 7 12.88 5.07 -2.52
CA THR A 7 11.45 4.98 -2.17
C THR A 7 10.86 3.81 -2.94
N ARG A 8 10.23 2.88 -2.24
CA ARG A 8 9.48 1.77 -2.84
C ARG A 8 8.02 2.18 -2.99
N GLN A 9 7.34 1.68 -4.02
CA GLN A 9 5.93 2.01 -4.24
C GLN A 9 5.14 0.84 -4.83
N LEU A 10 3.85 0.76 -4.47
CA LEU A 10 2.86 -0.15 -5.05
C LEU A 10 1.67 0.66 -5.56
N ALA A 11 1.28 0.42 -6.81
CA ALA A 11 0.05 0.95 -7.35
C ALA A 11 -1.15 0.19 -6.78
N VAL A 12 -2.18 0.93 -6.35
CA VAL A 12 -3.41 0.37 -5.79
C VAL A 12 -4.53 0.52 -6.80
N TRP A 13 -5.22 -0.58 -7.05
CA TRP A 13 -6.32 -0.69 -7.99
C TRP A 13 -7.57 -1.22 -7.28
N MET A 14 -8.73 -0.73 -7.67
CA MET A 14 -10.03 -1.19 -7.16
C MET A 14 -10.99 -1.30 -8.34
N ASN A 15 -11.58 -2.49 -8.52
CA ASN A 15 -12.54 -2.76 -9.61
C ASN A 15 -12.01 -2.39 -11.02
N GLY A 16 -10.70 -2.51 -11.24
CA GLY A 16 -10.07 -2.16 -12.52
C GLY A 16 -9.71 -0.68 -12.68
N GLU A 17 -10.04 0.18 -11.71
CA GLU A 17 -9.66 1.59 -11.70
C GLU A 17 -8.44 1.82 -10.81
N ARG A 18 -7.53 2.69 -11.25
CA ARG A 18 -6.36 3.07 -10.46
C ARG A 18 -6.78 4.04 -9.37
N VAL A 19 -6.56 3.67 -8.12
CA VAL A 19 -6.95 4.45 -6.94
C VAL A 19 -5.82 5.35 -6.46
N GLY A 20 -4.57 4.91 -6.57
CA GLY A 20 -3.42 5.67 -6.08
C GLY A 20 -2.14 4.85 -5.92
N ASP A 21 -1.19 5.39 -5.17
CA ASP A 21 0.11 4.77 -4.87
C ASP A 21 0.35 4.70 -3.37
N TRP A 22 0.66 3.52 -2.87
CA TRP A 22 1.27 3.35 -1.55
C TRP A 22 2.79 3.43 -1.66
N ARG A 23 3.39 4.39 -0.97
CA ARG A 23 4.82 4.69 -1.00
C ARG A 23 5.44 4.44 0.36
N VAL A 24 6.60 3.81 0.34
CA VAL A 24 7.46 3.54 1.49
C VAL A 24 8.79 4.25 1.25
N PRO A 25 8.94 5.49 1.72
CA PRO A 25 10.19 6.22 1.65
C PRO A 25 11.28 5.50 2.45
N GLY A 26 12.54 5.54 2.01
CA GLY A 26 13.63 4.96 2.81
C GLY A 26 13.93 5.73 4.10
N ARG A 27 13.35 6.93 4.28
CA ARG A 27 13.27 7.67 5.54
C ARG A 27 11.96 8.44 5.61
N GLY A 28 11.29 8.41 6.76
CA GLY A 28 10.02 9.09 6.99
C GLY A 28 8.83 8.12 7.01
N PRO A 29 7.63 8.63 7.29
CA PRO A 29 6.44 7.80 7.38
C PRO A 29 6.02 7.28 6.00
N GLN A 30 5.38 6.11 5.99
CA GLN A 30 4.71 5.60 4.79
C GLN A 30 3.58 6.55 4.39
N GLU A 31 3.32 6.65 3.09
CA GLU A 31 2.28 7.52 2.55
C GLU A 31 1.43 6.82 1.50
N PHE A 32 0.14 7.12 1.45
CA PHE A 32 -0.74 6.73 0.37
C PHE A 32 -1.21 7.97 -0.38
N VAL A 33 -0.96 8.03 -1.68
CA VAL A 33 -1.30 9.16 -2.54
C VAL A 33 -2.41 8.75 -3.48
N TYR A 34 -3.56 9.42 -3.41
CA TYR A 34 -4.65 9.16 -4.34
C TYR A 34 -4.31 9.62 -5.76
N ASP A 35 -4.80 8.86 -6.75
CA ASP A 35 -4.77 9.26 -8.14
C ASP A 35 -5.73 10.45 -8.36
N PRO A 36 -5.29 11.55 -8.98
CA PRO A 36 -6.17 12.68 -9.31
C PRO A 36 -7.42 12.29 -10.13
N ALA A 37 -7.28 11.30 -11.03
CA ALA A 37 -8.39 10.77 -11.81
C ALA A 37 -9.39 10.02 -10.94
N TRP A 38 -8.92 9.28 -9.92
CA TRP A 38 -9.80 8.63 -8.94
C TRP A 38 -10.54 9.65 -8.09
N LEU A 39 -9.86 10.71 -7.61
CA LEU A 39 -10.49 11.79 -6.83
C LEU A 39 -11.59 12.51 -7.61
N SER A 40 -11.47 12.57 -8.94
CA SER A 40 -12.44 13.20 -9.83
C SER A 40 -13.47 12.21 -10.40
N SER A 41 -13.38 10.93 -10.05
CA SER A 41 -14.26 9.88 -10.58
C SER A 41 -15.63 9.95 -9.91
N PRO A 42 -16.75 9.78 -10.65
CA PRO A 42 -18.07 9.62 -10.05
C PRO A 42 -18.19 8.35 -9.19
N GLN A 43 -17.25 7.40 -9.34
CA GLN A 43 -17.16 6.19 -8.54
C GLN A 43 -16.29 6.36 -7.28
N PHE A 44 -15.78 7.57 -7.04
CA PHE A 44 -14.91 7.84 -5.91
C PHE A 44 -15.50 7.30 -4.59
N ARG A 45 -14.68 6.50 -3.92
CA ARG A 45 -14.88 6.04 -2.55
C ARG A 45 -13.56 6.25 -1.81
N PRO A 46 -13.57 6.80 -0.60
CA PRO A 46 -12.38 6.77 0.25
C PRO A 46 -12.04 5.31 0.58
N LEU A 47 -10.75 4.97 0.58
CA LEU A 47 -10.28 3.62 0.91
C LEU A 47 -10.65 3.18 2.33
N SER A 48 -10.85 4.15 3.23
CA SER A 48 -11.41 3.90 4.56
C SER A 48 -12.16 5.12 5.08
N LEU A 49 -13.17 4.88 5.92
CA LEU A 49 -13.80 5.92 6.74
C LEU A 49 -12.82 6.48 7.79
N SER A 50 -11.82 5.70 8.22
CA SER A 50 -10.72 6.15 9.08
C SER A 50 -9.62 6.89 8.34
N LEU A 51 -9.72 7.00 7.01
CA LEU A 51 -8.81 7.74 6.13
C LEU A 51 -9.59 8.84 5.41
N PRO A 52 -10.16 9.83 6.13
CA PRO A 52 -10.92 10.89 5.50
C PRO A 52 -10.01 11.65 4.54
N VAL A 53 -10.35 11.63 3.26
CA VAL A 53 -9.76 12.51 2.26
C VAL A 53 -10.21 13.92 2.63
N GLY A 54 -9.41 14.59 3.45
CA GLY A 54 -9.64 15.99 3.78
C GLY A 54 -9.51 16.81 2.51
N LEU A 55 -10.48 17.70 2.26
CA LEU A 55 -10.48 18.72 1.22
C LEU A 55 -9.08 19.38 1.16
N GLY A 56 -8.22 18.93 0.24
CA GLY A 56 -6.87 19.49 0.02
C GLY A 56 -5.66 18.61 0.36
N ALA A 57 -5.83 17.41 0.94
CA ALA A 57 -4.72 16.50 1.22
C ALA A 57 -4.75 15.27 0.28
N PRO A 58 -3.99 15.27 -0.83
CA PRO A 58 -3.96 14.14 -1.77
C PRO A 58 -3.22 12.92 -1.21
N ALA A 59 -2.54 13.07 -0.07
CA ALA A 59 -1.72 12.04 0.54
C ALA A 59 -2.06 11.83 2.03
N LEU A 60 -2.29 10.57 2.39
CA LEU A 60 -2.40 10.08 3.76
C LEU A 60 -1.01 9.66 4.23
N ARG A 61 -0.66 9.88 5.50
CA ARG A 61 0.68 9.56 6.03
C ARG A 61 0.62 8.94 7.41
N GLY A 62 1.65 8.14 7.71
CA GLY A 62 1.88 7.59 9.03
C GLY A 62 1.30 6.20 9.22
N GLU A 63 1.22 5.78 10.47
CA GLU A 63 0.89 4.41 10.87
C GLU A 63 -0.49 3.96 10.37
N VAL A 64 -1.45 4.89 10.26
CA VAL A 64 -2.80 4.59 9.76
C VAL A 64 -2.78 4.01 8.33
N VAL A 65 -1.81 4.43 7.50
CA VAL A 65 -1.64 3.89 6.14
C VAL A 65 -1.16 2.45 6.22
N GLU A 66 -0.11 2.22 7.02
CA GLU A 66 0.47 0.89 7.22
C GLU A 66 -0.56 -0.10 7.79
N GLN A 67 -1.29 0.30 8.83
CA GLN A 67 -2.34 -0.52 9.45
C GLN A 67 -3.45 -0.85 8.45
N TRP A 68 -3.87 0.10 7.61
CA TRP A 68 -4.88 -0.16 6.60
C TRP A 68 -4.44 -1.25 5.60
N PHE A 69 -3.21 -1.16 5.09
CA PHE A 69 -2.67 -2.18 4.19
C PHE A 69 -2.41 -3.51 4.91
N ALA A 70 -1.98 -3.48 6.17
CA ALA A 70 -1.80 -4.69 6.98
C ALA A 70 -3.13 -5.44 7.17
N ASN A 71 -4.26 -4.74 7.29
CA ASN A 71 -5.59 -5.35 7.40
C ASN A 71 -6.05 -6.06 6.10
N LEU A 72 -5.35 -5.91 4.98
CA LEU A 72 -5.57 -6.71 3.77
C LEU A 72 -4.92 -8.11 3.88
N LEU A 73 -4.02 -8.28 4.85
CA LEU A 73 -3.34 -9.54 5.10
C LEU A 73 -4.04 -10.29 6.23
N PRO A 74 -3.83 -11.62 6.34
CA PRO A 74 -4.32 -12.39 7.46
C PRO A 74 -3.65 -11.98 8.77
N ASP A 75 -4.42 -11.81 9.85
CA ASP A 75 -3.90 -11.47 11.19
C ASP A 75 -3.04 -12.59 11.84
N ASN A 76 -3.02 -13.79 11.24
CA ASN A 76 -2.31 -14.93 11.78
C ASN A 76 -0.83 -14.94 11.35
N ASP A 77 0.05 -14.68 12.30
CA ASP A 77 1.51 -14.73 12.16
C ASP A 77 2.05 -15.99 11.47
N ALA A 78 1.46 -17.16 11.74
CA ALA A 78 1.89 -18.41 11.10
C ALA A 78 1.60 -18.41 9.60
N ILE A 79 0.49 -17.79 9.18
CA ILE A 79 0.14 -17.61 7.76
C ILE A 79 1.08 -16.60 7.12
N LEU A 80 1.35 -15.46 7.77
CA LEU A 80 2.30 -14.46 7.26
C LEU A 80 3.71 -15.04 7.06
N ARG A 81 4.22 -15.82 8.03
CA ARG A 81 5.50 -16.52 7.91
C ARG A 81 5.50 -17.58 6.81
N ARG A 82 4.36 -18.23 6.55
CA ARG A 82 4.22 -19.17 5.44
C ARG A 82 4.31 -18.45 4.09
N LEU A 83 3.65 -17.30 3.95
CA LEU A 83 3.75 -16.45 2.76
C LEU A 83 5.18 -15.94 2.57
N GLN A 84 5.81 -15.43 3.63
CA GLN A 84 7.22 -15.01 3.62
C GLN A 84 8.12 -16.12 3.05
N ARG A 85 8.03 -17.35 3.58
CA ARG A 85 8.84 -18.48 3.11
C ARG A 85 8.51 -18.87 1.67
N ARG A 86 7.23 -18.89 1.30
CA ARG A 86 6.78 -19.22 -0.06
C ARG A 86 7.37 -18.28 -1.10
N PHE A 87 7.37 -16.98 -0.82
CA PHE A 87 7.89 -15.96 -1.73
C PHE A 87 9.36 -15.59 -1.46
N SER A 88 10.04 -16.31 -0.57
CA SER A 88 11.45 -16.08 -0.20
C SER A 88 11.74 -14.64 0.24
N LEU A 89 10.84 -14.05 1.02
CA LEU A 89 10.94 -12.66 1.48
C LEU A 89 11.83 -12.52 2.73
N ARG A 90 12.44 -11.35 2.88
CA ARG A 90 13.33 -11.05 4.02
C ARG A 90 12.59 -10.78 5.32
N GLY A 91 11.33 -10.34 5.25
CA GLY A 91 10.49 -10.14 6.42
C GLY A 91 9.01 -10.36 6.13
N THR A 92 8.20 -10.06 7.14
CA THR A 92 6.73 -10.13 7.11
C THR A 92 6.10 -8.75 7.10
N SER A 93 6.82 -7.72 6.63
CA SER A 93 6.23 -6.39 6.50
C SER A 93 5.06 -6.45 5.52
N ALA A 94 4.00 -5.69 5.81
CA ALA A 94 2.80 -5.69 4.97
C ALA A 94 3.14 -5.35 3.52
N PHE A 95 4.07 -4.39 3.32
CA PHE A 95 4.52 -3.98 2.00
C PHE A 95 5.20 -5.13 1.23
N GLU A 96 6.14 -5.84 1.86
CA GLU A 96 6.84 -6.96 1.18
C GLU A 96 5.90 -8.10 0.82
N LEU A 97 4.96 -8.41 1.72
CA LEU A 97 3.98 -9.47 1.49
C LEU A 97 3.01 -9.10 0.37
N LEU A 98 2.48 -7.87 0.38
CA LEU A 98 1.58 -7.39 -0.67
C LEU A 98 2.27 -7.19 -2.01
N GLU A 99 3.53 -6.74 -2.03
CA GLU A 99 4.33 -6.67 -3.26
C GLU A 99 4.49 -8.06 -3.88
N ALA A 100 4.80 -9.07 -3.06
CA ALA A 100 5.00 -10.44 -3.53
C ALA A 100 3.71 -11.08 -4.04
N VAL A 101 2.61 -10.93 -3.30
CA VAL A 101 1.30 -11.47 -3.69
C VAL A 101 0.75 -10.73 -4.90
N GLY A 102 0.83 -9.40 -4.93
CA GLY A 102 0.36 -8.57 -6.03
C GLY A 102 1.13 -8.82 -7.33
N ARG A 103 2.43 -9.15 -7.25
CA ARG A 103 3.24 -9.53 -8.41
C ARG A 103 2.80 -10.86 -9.03
N ASP A 104 2.34 -11.81 -8.20
CA ASP A 104 1.82 -13.10 -8.67
C ASP A 104 0.45 -12.92 -9.35
N CYS A 105 -0.32 -11.88 -8.97
CA CYS A 105 -1.61 -11.54 -9.61
C CYS A 105 -1.49 -10.64 -10.84
N ALA A 106 -0.42 -9.83 -10.99
CA ALA A 106 -0.22 -8.94 -12.13
C ALA A 106 0.33 -9.64 -13.39
N GLY A 107 0.46 -10.97 -13.36
CA GLY A 107 0.82 -11.82 -14.49
C GLY A 107 -0.38 -12.61 -15.01
N ALA A 108 -1.30 -11.94 -15.70
CA ALA A 108 -2.28 -12.54 -16.60
C ALA A 108 -2.51 -11.61 -17.79
#